data_AF-A0A0P1FAV9-F1
#
_entry.id   AF-A0A0P1FAV9-F1
#
_cell.length_a   1.000
_cell.length_b   1.000
_cell.length_c   1.000
_cell.angle_alpha   90.00
_cell.angle_beta   90.00
_cell.angle_gamma   90.00
#
_symmetry.space_group_name_H-M   'P 1'
#
loop_
_entity.id
_entity.type
_entity.pdbx_description
1 polymer ?
#
loop_
_entity_poly.entity_id
_entity_poly.type
_entity_poly.pdbx_seq_one_letter_code
_entity_poly.pdbx_strand_id
1 'polypeptide(L)'
;MKHTLLASCTALALAGCKSGIDRLGAQVPAGFSIVKLESSDAKSSICQRATFRVDLANEDVLSLFEPLKALYSSSFLNCVEGEERETWRAAIQRGDALWYVNESQEEWHFWFDPTHQRLLVMLLAA
;
A
#
# COMPACT_ATOMS: atom_id res chain seq x y z
N MET A 1 1.68 20.71 23.42
CA MET A 1 1.80 21.18 22.02
C MET A 1 2.98 20.41 21.42
N LYS A 2 2.68 19.34 20.66
CA LYS A 2 2.71 19.27 19.20
C LYS A 2 4.13 19.10 18.61
N HIS A 3 4.37 17.86 18.17
CA HIS A 3 5.15 17.38 17.02
C HIS A 3 6.63 17.74 16.88
N THR A 4 7.49 16.72 17.06
CA THR A 4 8.71 16.58 16.26
C THR A 4 8.89 15.11 15.86
N LEU A 5 8.04 14.64 14.93
CA LEU A 5 8.31 13.44 14.12
C LEU A 5 9.07 13.94 12.89
N LEU A 6 10.40 13.98 12.98
CA LEU A 6 11.26 14.20 11.80
C LEU A 6 12.28 13.07 11.69
N ALA A 7 11.96 12.16 10.76
CA ALA A 7 12.86 11.72 9.70
C ALA A 7 14.31 11.43 10.09
N SER A 8 14.55 10.26 10.69
CA SER A 8 15.87 9.61 10.62
C SER A 8 15.94 8.69 9.41
N CYS A 9 16.03 9.28 8.21
CA CYS A 9 16.52 8.59 7.02
C CYS A 9 17.94 9.11 6.75
N THR A 10 18.94 8.35 7.16
CA THR A 10 20.37 8.61 6.90
C THR A 10 20.68 8.43 5.41
N ALA A 11 21.58 9.23 4.83
CA ALA A 11 21.81 9.33 3.38
C ALA A 11 22.02 8.01 2.59
N LEU A 12 22.57 6.95 3.20
CA LEU A 12 22.64 5.62 2.57
C LEU A 12 21.30 4.87 2.57
N ALA A 13 20.47 5.07 3.62
CA ALA A 13 19.11 4.54 3.69
C ALA A 13 18.19 5.23 2.67
N LEU A 14 18.47 6.47 2.26
CA LEU A 14 17.71 7.15 1.21
C LEU A 14 17.81 6.47 -0.15
N ALA A 15 18.97 5.90 -0.52
CA ALA A 15 19.12 5.18 -1.79
C ALA A 15 18.32 3.87 -1.79
N GLY A 16 18.38 3.10 -0.69
CA GLY A 16 17.61 1.87 -0.52
C GLY A 16 16.09 2.10 -0.39
N CYS A 17 15.68 3.16 0.32
CA CYS A 17 14.27 3.56 0.42
C CYS A 17 13.72 4.02 -0.92
N LYS A 18 14.49 4.82 -1.67
CA LYS A 18 14.07 5.27 -3.01
C LYS A 18 13.95 4.10 -3.98
N SER A 19 14.91 3.17 -4.00
CA SER A 19 14.80 1.96 -4.83
C SER A 19 13.60 1.08 -4.44
N GLY A 20 13.25 1.03 -3.15
CA GLY A 20 12.08 0.30 -2.67
C GLY A 20 10.77 0.92 -3.14
N ILE A 21 10.66 2.25 -3.06
CA ILE A 21 9.47 2.99 -3.52
C ILE A 21 9.32 2.90 -5.04
N ASP A 22 10.41 3.07 -5.81
CA ASP A 22 10.38 2.97 -7.27
C ASP A 22 9.91 1.57 -7.71
N ARG A 23 10.38 0.52 -7.02
CA ARG A 23 9.92 -0.85 -7.22
C ARG A 23 8.44 -1.03 -6.90
N LEU A 24 7.97 -0.53 -5.76
CA LEU A 24 6.56 -0.59 -5.35
C LEU A 24 5.66 0.17 -6.33
N GLY A 25 6.09 1.34 -6.79
CA GLY A 25 5.38 2.13 -7.79
C GLY A 25 5.29 1.42 -9.14
N ALA A 26 6.35 0.71 -9.55
CA ALA A 26 6.35 -0.09 -10.78
C ALA A 26 5.38 -1.28 -10.75
N GLN A 27 4.92 -1.71 -9.57
CA GLN A 27 3.92 -2.76 -9.41
C GLN A 27 2.48 -2.25 -9.35
N VAL A 28 2.27 -0.93 -9.35
CA VAL A 28 0.92 -0.37 -9.46
C VAL A 28 0.28 -0.86 -10.76
N PRO A 29 -0.91 -1.51 -10.71
CA PRO A 29 -1.54 -2.02 -11.93
C PRO A 29 -1.80 -0.91 -12.96
N ALA A 30 -1.62 -1.21 -14.24
CA ALA A 30 -1.63 -0.23 -15.35
C ALA A 30 -2.94 0.58 -15.50
N GLY A 31 -4.04 0.17 -14.86
CA GLY A 31 -5.28 0.95 -14.80
C GLY A 31 -5.27 2.09 -13.77
N PHE A 32 -4.24 2.19 -12.94
CA PHE A 32 -4.05 3.27 -11.98
C PHE A 32 -2.92 4.21 -12.42
N SER A 33 -3.13 5.51 -12.26
CA SER A 33 -2.10 6.53 -12.40
C SER A 33 -1.70 7.04 -11.02
N ILE A 34 -0.41 6.97 -10.67
CA ILE A 34 0.06 7.47 -9.37
C ILE A 34 0.05 9.00 -9.38
N VAL A 35 -0.75 9.60 -8.49
CA VAL A 35 -0.81 11.06 -8.29
C VAL A 35 0.21 11.49 -7.24
N LYS A 36 0.30 10.76 -6.13
CA LYS A 36 1.13 11.12 -4.98
C LYS A 36 1.47 9.93 -4.11
N LEU A 37 2.69 9.90 -3.55
CA LEU A 37 3.03 9.03 -2.43
C LEU A 37 2.49 9.62 -1.11
N GLU A 38 1.63 8.89 -0.41
CA GLU A 38 1.11 9.30 0.91
C GLU A 38 1.97 8.77 2.06
N SER A 39 2.38 7.51 1.99
CA SER A 39 3.24 6.89 2.99
C SER A 39 4.05 5.75 2.38
N SER A 40 5.19 5.44 2.99
CA SER A 40 6.00 4.27 2.63
C SER A 40 6.74 3.78 3.85
N ASP A 41 6.92 2.48 3.95
CA ASP A 41 7.72 1.86 5.00
C ASP A 41 8.42 0.60 4.47
N ALA A 42 9.60 0.33 4.99
CA ALA A 42 10.37 -0.86 4.72
C ALA A 42 10.79 -1.46 6.06
N LYS A 43 9.95 -2.36 6.60
CA LYS A 43 10.30 -3.10 7.80
C LYS A 43 11.27 -4.20 7.40
N SER A 44 12.53 -4.00 7.80
CA SER A 44 13.79 -4.51 7.22
C SER A 44 13.95 -6.03 6.98
N SER A 45 12.92 -6.85 7.14
CA SER A 45 12.94 -8.27 6.80
C SER A 45 11.57 -8.92 6.53
N ILE A 46 10.46 -8.21 6.69
CA ILE A 46 9.11 -8.82 6.65
C ILE A 46 8.31 -8.29 5.46
N CYS A 47 8.44 -7.00 5.14
CA CYS A 47 7.68 -6.40 4.06
C CYS A 47 8.20 -5.03 3.65
N GLN A 48 7.90 -4.70 2.39
CA GLN A 48 8.01 -3.35 1.83
C GLN A 48 6.61 -2.89 1.46
N ARG A 49 6.26 -1.64 1.78
CA ARG A 49 4.95 -1.09 1.42
C ARG A 49 5.01 0.37 1.03
N ALA A 50 4.07 0.77 0.19
CA ALA A 50 3.78 2.16 -0.12
C ALA A 50 2.28 2.34 -0.30
N THR A 51 1.76 3.43 0.24
CA THR A 51 0.40 3.88 -0.04
C THR A 51 0.45 5.09 -0.93
N PHE A 52 -0.21 4.98 -2.07
CA PHE A 52 -0.32 6.01 -3.09
C PHE A 52 -1.73 6.57 -3.13
N ARG A 53 -1.84 7.86 -3.41
CA ARG A 53 -3.03 8.41 -4.05
C ARG A 53 -2.92 8.17 -5.54
N VAL A 54 -3.98 7.63 -6.12
CA VAL A 54 -4.05 7.24 -7.53
C VAL A 54 -5.25 7.88 -8.21
N ASP A 55 -5.22 7.98 -9.53
CA ASP A 55 -6.41 8.16 -10.34
C ASP A 55 -6.71 6.85 -11.07
N LEU A 56 -7.99 6.52 -11.23
CA LEU A 56 -8.42 5.37 -12.02
C LEU A 56 -8.48 5.78 -13.49
N ALA A 57 -7.51 5.33 -14.28
CA ALA A 57 -7.42 5.62 -15.71
C ALA A 57 -8.23 4.62 -16.56
N ASN A 58 -8.43 3.40 -16.04
CA ASN A 58 -9.27 2.38 -16.66
C ASN A 58 -9.97 1.55 -15.58
N GLU A 59 -11.30 1.46 -15.64
CA GLU A 59 -12.13 0.67 -14.73
C GLU A 59 -11.98 -0.85 -14.89
N ASP A 60 -11.50 -1.33 -16.05
CA ASP A 60 -11.26 -2.76 -16.29
C ASP A 60 -10.33 -3.39 -15.24
N VAL A 61 -9.41 -2.59 -14.70
CA VAL A 61 -8.46 -3.05 -13.66
C VAL A 61 -9.18 -3.47 -12.38
N LEU A 62 -10.36 -2.92 -12.10
CA LEU A 62 -11.15 -3.27 -10.91
C LEU A 62 -11.67 -4.71 -10.97
N SER A 63 -11.74 -5.32 -12.16
CA SER A 63 -12.09 -6.74 -12.30
C SER A 63 -11.07 -7.70 -11.69
N LEU A 64 -9.83 -7.22 -11.43
CA LEU A 64 -8.80 -7.97 -10.72
C LEU A 64 -9.03 -7.98 -9.21
N PHE A 65 -9.84 -7.05 -8.70
CA PHE A 65 -10.01 -6.84 -7.28
C PHE A 65 -11.30 -7.47 -6.76
N GLU A 66 -11.23 -7.94 -5.53
CA GLU A 66 -12.36 -8.50 -4.79
C GLU A 66 -12.75 -7.60 -3.61
N PRO A 67 -14.01 -7.61 -3.15
CA PRO A 67 -14.40 -6.90 -1.94
C PRO A 67 -13.67 -7.42 -0.70
N LEU A 68 -13.07 -6.52 0.06
CA LEU A 68 -12.40 -6.80 1.32
C LEU A 68 -13.38 -6.60 2.49
N LYS A 69 -13.73 -7.68 3.19
CA LYS A 69 -14.73 -7.63 4.29
C LYS A 69 -14.12 -7.54 5.69
N ALA A 70 -12.81 -7.75 5.83
CA ALA A 70 -12.06 -7.65 7.08
C ALA A 70 -10.54 -7.58 6.81
N LEU A 71 -9.76 -7.36 7.87
CA LEU A 71 -8.30 -7.45 7.80
C LEU A 71 -7.90 -8.87 8.25
N TYR A 72 -7.38 -9.68 7.32
CA TYR A 72 -7.29 -11.12 7.54
C TYR A 72 -5.89 -11.65 7.87
N SER A 73 -4.82 -10.92 7.54
CA SER A 73 -3.44 -11.45 7.68
C SER A 73 -2.64 -10.80 8.81
N SER A 74 -1.93 -11.63 9.56
CA SER A 74 -0.90 -11.20 10.52
C SER A 74 0.18 -10.37 9.82
N SER A 75 0.54 -10.73 8.58
CA SER A 75 1.47 -9.96 7.75
C SER A 75 0.99 -8.53 7.54
N PHE A 76 -0.29 -8.32 7.16
CA PHE A 76 -0.86 -6.97 7.07
C PHE A 76 -0.75 -6.21 8.39
N LEU A 77 -1.15 -6.85 9.50
CA LEU A 77 -1.09 -6.24 10.83
C LEU A 77 0.35 -5.96 11.30
N ASN A 78 1.36 -6.64 10.79
CA ASN A 78 2.76 -6.35 11.10
C ASN A 78 3.33 -5.23 10.22
N CYS A 79 2.84 -5.13 8.98
CA CYS A 79 3.35 -4.24 7.96
C CYS A 79 2.70 -2.85 7.95
N VAL A 80 1.42 -2.78 8.29
CA VAL A 80 0.65 -1.54 8.27
C VAL A 80 0.57 -0.95 9.67
N GLU A 81 0.77 0.35 9.81
CA GLU A 81 0.73 1.03 11.12
C GLU A 81 -0.70 1.24 11.63
N GLY A 82 -0.85 1.41 12.94
CA GLY A 82 -2.18 1.49 13.59
C GLY A 82 -3.13 2.52 13.00
N GLU A 83 -2.66 3.74 12.74
CA GLU A 83 -3.47 4.82 12.14
C GLU A 83 -3.94 4.45 10.72
N GLU A 84 -3.08 3.83 9.92
CA GLU A 84 -3.42 3.39 8.58
C GLU A 84 -4.36 2.17 8.58
N ARG A 85 -4.22 1.27 9.56
CA ARG A 85 -5.18 0.16 9.76
C ARG A 85 -6.59 0.69 10.04
N GLU A 86 -6.72 1.74 10.85
CA GLU A 86 -8.04 2.32 11.15
C GLU A 86 -8.65 3.00 9.91
N THR A 87 -7.82 3.57 9.04
CA THR A 87 -8.28 4.07 7.72
C THR A 87 -8.85 2.93 6.87
N TRP A 88 -8.15 1.81 6.77
CA TRP A 88 -8.63 0.63 6.04
C TRP A 88 -9.86 0.00 6.70
N ARG A 89 -9.93 -0.05 8.04
CA ARG A 89 -11.12 -0.50 8.77
C ARG A 89 -12.33 0.34 8.42
N ALA A 90 -12.18 1.66 8.35
CA ALA A 90 -13.27 2.55 7.94
C ALA A 90 -13.70 2.30 6.49
N ALA A 91 -12.77 2.03 5.57
CA ALA A 91 -13.10 1.69 4.18
C ALA A 91 -13.88 0.37 4.07
N ILE A 92 -13.49 -0.65 4.84
CA ILE A 92 -14.20 -1.93 4.93
C ILE A 92 -15.62 -1.72 5.47
N GLN A 93 -15.78 -0.91 6.52
CA GLN A 93 -17.09 -0.64 7.12
C GLN A 93 -18.07 0.07 6.17
N ARG A 94 -17.55 0.88 5.23
CA ARG A 94 -18.38 1.47 4.16
C ARG A 94 -18.72 0.48 3.04
N GLY A 95 -17.98 -0.62 2.92
CA GLY A 95 -18.13 -1.60 1.84
C GLY A 95 -17.36 -1.26 0.57
N ASP A 96 -16.46 -0.26 0.63
CA ASP A 96 -15.73 0.23 -0.55
C ASP A 96 -14.36 -0.46 -0.71
N ALA A 97 -13.82 -1.04 0.36
CA ALA A 97 -12.47 -1.58 0.34
C ALA A 97 -12.36 -2.80 -0.59
N LEU A 98 -11.36 -2.77 -1.45
CA LEU A 98 -11.05 -3.82 -2.42
C LEU A 98 -9.66 -4.37 -2.17
N TRP A 99 -9.40 -5.63 -2.53
CA TRP A 99 -8.09 -6.24 -2.46
C TRP A 99 -7.79 -7.14 -3.66
N TYR A 100 -6.50 -7.30 -3.96
CA TYR A 100 -5.99 -8.16 -5.02
C TYR A 100 -4.63 -8.71 -4.61
N VAL A 101 -4.33 -9.95 -4.99
CA VAL A 101 -3.00 -10.55 -4.81
C VAL A 101 -2.48 -11.00 -6.16
N ASN A 102 -1.26 -10.57 -6.49
CA ASN A 102 -0.53 -11.03 -7.65
C ASN A 102 0.53 -12.05 -7.19
N GLU A 103 0.23 -13.32 -7.40
CA GLU A 103 1.09 -14.47 -7.07
C GLU A 103 2.15 -14.73 -8.15
N SER A 104 2.84 -13.67 -8.57
CA SER A 104 3.93 -13.78 -9.55
C SER A 104 5.18 -14.44 -8.92
N GLN A 105 6.39 -14.10 -9.38
CA GLN A 105 7.63 -14.56 -8.74
C GLN A 105 7.74 -14.13 -7.26
N GLU A 106 6.99 -13.10 -6.88
CA GLU A 106 6.86 -12.60 -5.52
C GLU A 106 5.38 -12.34 -5.20
N GLU A 107 5.00 -12.47 -3.92
CA GLU A 107 3.63 -12.25 -3.45
C GLU A 107 3.38 -10.75 -3.22
N TRP A 108 2.69 -10.13 -4.18
CA TRP A 108 2.29 -8.73 -4.10
C TRP A 108 0.84 -8.62 -3.68
N HIS A 109 0.58 -7.80 -2.68
CA HIS A 109 -0.76 -7.51 -2.23
C HIS A 109 -1.12 -6.06 -2.49
N PHE A 110 -2.37 -5.87 -2.88
CA PHE A 110 -2.94 -4.59 -3.24
C PHE A 110 -4.22 -4.38 -2.44
N TRP A 111 -4.38 -3.20 -1.85
CA TRP A 111 -5.62 -2.76 -1.23
C TRP A 111 -6.01 -1.43 -1.83
N PHE A 112 -7.25 -1.30 -2.25
CA PHE A 112 -7.77 -0.10 -2.89
C PHE A 112 -9.01 0.41 -2.16
N ASP A 113 -9.01 1.70 -1.82
CA ASP A 113 -10.19 2.44 -1.33
C ASP A 113 -10.60 3.42 -2.44
N PRO A 114 -11.61 3.07 -3.27
CA PRO A 114 -12.06 3.91 -4.38
C PRO A 114 -12.53 5.29 -3.92
N THR A 115 -13.18 5.38 -2.75
CA THR A 115 -13.76 6.61 -2.23
C THR A 115 -12.70 7.68 -1.95
N HIS A 116 -11.51 7.26 -1.48
CA HIS A 116 -10.39 8.16 -1.21
C HIS A 116 -9.25 8.04 -2.24
N GLN A 117 -9.47 7.22 -3.27
CA GLN A 117 -8.51 6.89 -4.31
C GLN A 117 -7.13 6.50 -3.75
N ARG A 118 -7.13 5.67 -2.69
CA ARG A 118 -5.92 5.21 -2.01
C ARG A 118 -5.60 3.79 -2.42
N LEU A 119 -4.39 3.55 -2.90
CA LEU A 119 -3.86 2.24 -3.24
C LEU A 119 -2.66 1.92 -2.35
N LEU A 120 -2.79 0.92 -1.49
CA LEU A 120 -1.66 0.32 -0.76
C LEU A 120 -1.10 -0.81 -1.61
N VAL A 121 0.19 -0.74 -1.89
CA VAL A 121 0.99 -1.80 -2.50
C VAL A 121 1.91 -2.37 -1.44
N MET A 122 1.95 -3.69 -1.31
CA MET A 122 2.79 -4.39 -0.34
C MET A 122 3.46 -5.59 -0.98
N LEU A 123 4.75 -5.73 -0.74
CA LEU A 123 5.51 -6.94 -0.97
C LEU A 123 5.74 -7.62 0.38
N LEU A 124 5.35 -8.87 0.51
CA LEU A 124 5.75 -9.72 1.64
C LEU A 124 7.06 -10.44 1.30
N ALA A 125 7.95 -10.54 2.28
CA ALA A 125 9.12 -11.41 2.14
C ALA A 125 8.66 -12.88 2.16
N ALA A 126 9.18 -13.67 1.22
CA ALA A 126 8.98 -15.12 1.16
C ALA A 126 9.68 -15.87 2.32
#